data_AF-A0A7G9BI71-F1
#
_entry.id   AF-A0A7G9BI71-F1
#
_cell.length_a   1.000
_cell.length_b   1.000
_cell.length_c   1.000
_cell.angle_alpha   90.00
_cell.angle_beta   90.00
_cell.angle_gamma   90.00
#
_symmetry.space_group_name_H-M   'P 1'
#
loop_
_entity.id
_entity.type
_entity.pdbx_description
1 polymer ?
#
loop_
_entity_poly.entity_id
_entity_poly.type
_entity_poly.pdbx_seq_one_letter_code
_entity_poly.pdbx_strand_id
1 'polypeptide(L)'
;MLYLLKKDKFANFGFLGSTSYDPVNRIKENRRNTKRFRIYRRAIENTFGEKQFSHFEDINNSTYLVLNNNNDGHEDISESANKMFEYLFPDLEP
;
A
#
# COMPACT_ATOMS: atom_id res chain seq x y z
N MET A 1 -5.24 -10.10 -3.98
CA MET A 1 -6.17 -8.95 -4.07
C MET A 1 -7.39 -9.27 -4.92
N LEU A 2 -7.26 -9.53 -6.23
CA LEU A 2 -8.43 -9.80 -7.10
C LEU A 2 -9.34 -10.94 -6.64
N TYR A 3 -8.76 -12.03 -6.13
CA TYR A 3 -9.55 -13.12 -5.56
C TYR A 3 -10.39 -12.69 -4.35
N LEU A 4 -9.83 -11.83 -3.48
CA LEU A 4 -10.54 -11.30 -2.32
C LEU A 4 -11.64 -10.34 -2.77
N LEU A 5 -11.38 -9.47 -3.75
CA LEU A 5 -12.39 -8.58 -4.31
C LEU A 5 -13.58 -9.35 -4.94
N LYS A 6 -13.31 -10.53 -5.54
CA LYS A 6 -14.38 -11.40 -6.05
C LYS A 6 -15.26 -11.98 -4.94
N LYS A 7 -14.70 -12.19 -3.75
CA LYS A 7 -15.41 -12.72 -2.58
C LYS A 7 -16.12 -11.64 -1.78
N ASP A 8 -15.50 -10.47 -1.70
CA ASP A 8 -16.01 -9.31 -0.97
C ASP A 8 -15.85 -8.06 -1.85
N LYS A 9 -17.00 -7.53 -2.30
CA LYS A 9 -17.06 -6.36 -3.18
C LYS A 9 -16.73 -5.06 -2.46
N PHE A 10 -16.56 -5.07 -1.14
CA PHE A 10 -16.20 -3.93 -0.30
C PHE A 10 -14.73 -3.99 0.16
N ALA A 11 -13.98 -5.00 -0.28
CA ALA A 11 -12.60 -5.19 0.14
C ALA A 11 -11.71 -3.98 -0.21
N ASN A 12 -10.95 -3.55 0.80
CA ASN A 12 -9.86 -2.56 0.70
C ASN A 12 -8.51 -3.29 0.65
N PHE A 13 -7.48 -2.67 0.09
CA PHE A 13 -6.17 -3.29 -0.06
C PHE A 13 -5.05 -2.33 0.30
N GLY A 14 -4.00 -2.82 0.94
CA GLY A 14 -2.79 -2.06 1.16
C GLY A 14 -1.54 -2.93 1.00
N PHE A 15 -0.39 -2.30 0.76
CA PHE A 15 0.89 -2.99 0.74
C PHE A 15 2.04 -2.08 1.20
N LEU A 16 3.12 -2.73 1.65
CA LEU A 16 4.42 -2.13 1.92
C LEU A 16 5.46 -2.63 0.90
N GLY A 17 6.10 -1.72 0.19
CA GLY A 17 7.19 -2.03 -0.73
C GLY A 17 8.50 -2.28 0.02
N SER A 18 8.75 -3.54 0.39
CA SER A 18 9.96 -3.96 1.12
C SER A 18 11.28 -3.57 0.41
N THR A 19 12.30 -3.21 1.21
CA THR A 19 13.65 -2.86 0.74
C THR A 19 14.38 -4.07 0.15
N SER A 20 15.11 -3.83 -0.94
CA SER A 20 16.04 -4.81 -1.50
C SER A 20 17.41 -4.76 -0.81
N TYR A 21 18.15 -5.87 -0.85
CA TYR A 21 19.55 -5.93 -0.39
C TYR A 21 20.45 -6.42 -1.54
N ASP A 22 21.52 -5.69 -1.81
CA ASP A 22 22.57 -6.10 -2.74
C ASP A 22 23.67 -6.84 -1.95
N PRO A 23 23.83 -8.17 -2.12
CA PRO A 23 24.82 -8.94 -1.38
C PRO A 23 26.26 -8.69 -1.83
N VAL A 24 26.48 -8.23 -3.07
CA VAL A 24 27.82 -7.99 -3.62
C VAL A 24 28.40 -6.72 -3.02
N ASN A 25 27.63 -5.63 -3.08
CA ASN A 25 28.05 -4.34 -2.57
C ASN A 25 27.70 -4.13 -1.08
N ARG A 26 26.95 -5.07 -0.48
CA ARG A 26 26.40 -5.00 0.89
C ARG A 26 25.55 -3.76 1.15
N ILE A 27 24.85 -3.28 0.14
CA ILE A 27 24.02 -2.07 0.21
C ILE A 27 22.57 -2.47 0.43
N LYS A 28 21.95 -1.90 1.48
CA LYS A 28 20.50 -1.96 1.69
C LYS A 28 19.84 -0.78 0.98
N GLU A 29 18.79 -1.05 0.23
CA GLU A 29 17.96 -0.02 -0.40
C GLU A 29 17.31 0.88 0.66
N ASN A 30 17.22 2.18 0.39
CA ASN A 30 16.48 3.11 1.24
C ASN A 30 14.99 2.71 1.28
N ARG A 31 14.34 2.82 2.46
CA ARG A 31 12.90 2.54 2.59
C ARG A 31 12.01 3.51 1.82
N ARG A 32 12.49 4.72 1.55
CA ARG A 32 11.79 5.73 0.74
C ARG A 32 11.81 5.30 -0.72
N ASN A 33 10.63 5.24 -1.32
CA ASN A 33 10.42 5.01 -2.74
C ASN A 33 11.12 3.75 -3.30
N THR A 34 10.96 2.59 -2.66
CA THR A 34 11.66 1.36 -3.04
C THR A 34 11.32 0.91 -4.47
N LYS A 35 12.20 0.10 -5.08
CA LYS A 35 11.96 -0.54 -6.39
C LYS A 35 10.63 -1.29 -6.42
N ARG A 36 10.35 -2.08 -5.38
CA ARG A 36 9.10 -2.85 -5.28
C ARG A 36 7.89 -1.94 -5.17
N PHE A 37 7.97 -0.89 -4.36
CA PHE A 37 6.90 0.11 -4.26
C PHE A 37 6.54 0.71 -5.61
N ARG A 38 7.53 1.20 -6.37
CA ARG A 38 7.29 1.81 -7.69
C ARG A 38 6.60 0.86 -8.66
N ILE A 39 7.03 -0.40 -8.70
CA ILE A 39 6.45 -1.42 -9.59
C ILE A 39 5.02 -1.76 -9.15
N TYR A 40 4.81 -2.02 -7.87
CA TYR A 40 3.51 -2.45 -7.36
C TYR A 40 2.47 -1.34 -7.40
N ARG A 41 2.86 -0.11 -7.02
CA ARG A 41 2.01 1.08 -7.18
C ARG A 41 1.48 1.18 -8.60
N ARG A 42 2.38 1.09 -9.60
CA ARG A 42 1.97 1.19 -11.00
C ARG A 42 1.04 0.05 -11.43
N ALA A 43 1.29 -1.16 -10.94
CA ALA A 43 0.41 -2.30 -11.21
C ALA A 43 -0.99 -2.08 -10.60
N ILE A 44 -1.06 -1.54 -9.38
CA ILE A 44 -2.29 -1.27 -8.65
C ILE A 44 -3.09 -0.13 -9.30
N GLU A 45 -2.46 1.00 -9.63
CA GLU A 45 -3.10 2.12 -10.37
C GLU A 45 -3.78 1.65 -11.67
N ASN A 46 -3.14 0.74 -12.39
CA ASN A 46 -3.69 0.20 -13.64
C ASN A 46 -4.78 -0.86 -13.42
N THR A 47 -4.80 -1.51 -12.25
CA THR A 47 -5.73 -2.60 -11.94
C THR A 47 -7.00 -2.09 -11.27
N PHE A 48 -6.90 -1.09 -10.41
CA PHE A 48 -7.99 -0.51 -9.65
C PHE A 48 -8.16 0.93 -10.12
N GLY A 49 -9.28 1.21 -10.82
CA GLY A 49 -9.52 2.52 -11.40
C GLY A 49 -10.13 3.51 -10.41
N GLU A 50 -9.78 4.79 -10.56
CA GLU A 50 -10.16 5.89 -9.66
C GLU A 50 -11.68 6.09 -9.48
N LYS A 51 -12.50 5.62 -10.42
CA LYS A 51 -13.96 5.67 -10.30
C LYS A 51 -14.48 4.80 -9.14
N GLN A 52 -13.87 3.64 -8.95
CA GLN A 52 -14.32 2.65 -7.96
C GLN A 52 -13.45 2.62 -6.71
N PHE A 53 -12.24 3.16 -6.79
CA PHE A 53 -11.28 3.12 -5.70
C PHE A 53 -10.59 4.46 -5.51
N SER A 54 -10.34 4.83 -4.26
CA SER A 54 -9.48 5.94 -3.89
C SER A 54 -8.10 5.42 -3.54
N HIS A 55 -7.07 6.14 -3.97
CA HIS A 55 -5.69 5.73 -3.86
C HIS A 55 -4.93 6.68 -2.95
N PHE A 56 -4.20 6.11 -1.99
CA PHE A 56 -3.36 6.85 -1.06
C PHE A 56 -1.96 6.26 -1.07
N GLU A 57 -0.96 7.12 -1.13
CA GLU A 57 0.44 6.71 -1.15
C GLU A 57 1.25 7.47 -0.10
N ASP A 58 2.17 6.77 0.52
CA ASP A 58 3.24 7.37 1.30
C ASP A 58 4.59 6.87 0.77
N ILE A 59 5.24 7.77 0.04
CA ILE A 59 6.51 7.51 -0.62
C ILE A 59 7.64 7.39 0.42
N ASN A 60 7.54 8.03 1.58
CA ASN A 60 8.59 8.01 2.60
C ASN A 60 8.72 6.63 3.22
N ASN A 61 7.60 5.94 3.41
CA ASN A 61 7.55 4.58 3.92
C ASN A 61 7.33 3.51 2.86
N SER A 62 7.13 3.90 1.59
CA SER A 62 6.82 2.96 0.51
C SER A 62 5.55 2.17 0.76
N THR A 63 4.54 2.78 1.39
CA THR A 63 3.23 2.19 1.63
C THR A 63 2.20 2.73 0.66
N TYR A 64 1.21 1.90 0.36
CA TYR A 64 0.12 2.23 -0.55
C TYR A 64 -1.18 1.64 -0.03
N LEU A 65 -2.26 2.39 -0.15
CA LEU A 65 -3.60 2.02 0.28
C LEU A 65 -4.60 2.29 -0.86
N VAL A 66 -5.48 1.33 -1.07
CA VAL A 66 -6.57 1.36 -2.04
C VAL A 66 -7.86 1.13 -1.27
N LEU A 67 -8.69 2.17 -1.21
CA LEU A 67 -9.99 2.12 -0.56
C LEU A 67 -11.09 2.00 -1.60
N ASN A 68 -12.00 1.08 -1.39
CA ASN A 68 -13.15 0.87 -2.25
C ASN A 68 -14.23 1.90 -1.94
N ASN A 69 -14.58 2.70 -2.94
CA ASN A 69 -15.52 3.82 -2.80
C ASN A 69 -16.96 3.38 -2.48
N ASN A 70 -17.26 2.07 -2.54
CA ASN A 70 -18.53 1.55 -2.08
C ASN A 70 -18.61 1.41 -0.55
N ASN A 71 -17.52 1.63 0.19
CA ASN A 71 -17.55 1.69 1.64
C ASN A 71 -17.99 3.07 2.13
N ASP A 72 -18.92 3.08 3.07
CA ASP A 72 -19.17 4.26 3.91
C ASP A 72 -17.99 4.46 4.89
N GLY A 73 -17.67 5.71 5.26
CA GLY A 73 -16.64 5.99 6.28
C GLY A 73 -15.18 5.95 5.78
N HIS A 74 -14.90 6.53 4.61
CA HIS A 74 -13.55 6.56 4.01
C HIS A 74 -12.44 7.07 4.94
N GLU A 75 -12.73 8.10 5.75
CA GLU A 75 -11.77 8.67 6.71
C GLU A 75 -11.42 7.67 7.81
N ASP A 76 -12.42 7.01 8.39
CA ASP A 76 -12.23 6.01 9.45
C ASP A 76 -11.42 4.79 8.97
N ILE A 77 -11.63 4.39 7.71
CA ILE A 77 -10.90 3.26 7.11
C ILE A 77 -9.45 3.64 6.84
N SER A 78 -9.19 4.87 6.37
CA SER A 78 -7.83 5.38 6.18
C SER A 78 -7.06 5.44 7.48
N GLU A 79 -7.67 5.98 8.55
CA GLU A 79 -7.07 6.02 9.88
C GLU A 79 -6.80 4.61 10.43
N SER A 80 -7.75 3.69 10.26
CA SER A 80 -7.60 2.28 10.67
C SER A 80 -6.47 1.58 9.91
N ALA A 81 -6.34 1.85 8.62
CA ALA A 81 -5.27 1.30 7.79
C ALA A 81 -3.90 1.84 8.20
N ASN A 82 -3.78 3.13 8.53
CA ASN A 82 -2.54 3.71 9.04
C ASN A 82 -2.14 3.07 10.38
N LYS A 83 -3.07 2.94 11.33
CA LYS A 83 -2.83 2.24 12.60
C LYS A 83 -2.41 0.78 12.38
N MET A 84 -3.00 0.11 11.40
CA MET A 84 -2.59 -1.25 11.02
C MET A 84 -1.15 -1.28 10.49
N PHE A 85 -0.76 -0.34 9.63
CA PHE A 85 0.62 -0.25 9.13
C PHE A 85 1.62 0.02 10.27
N GLU A 86 1.33 0.95 11.17
CA GLU A 86 2.14 1.23 12.35
C GLU A 86 2.29 -0.01 13.25
N TYR A 87 1.19 -0.73 13.49
CA TYR A 87 1.21 -1.94 14.31
C TYR A 87 2.02 -3.09 13.69
N LEU A 88 1.85 -3.33 12.38
CA LEU A 88 2.52 -4.43 11.67
C LEU A 88 3.99 -4.10 11.35
N PHE A 89 4.31 -2.82 11.21
CA PHE A 89 5.61 -2.32 10.80
C PHE A 89 6.03 -1.14 11.71
N PRO A 90 6.41 -1.41 12.96
CA PRO A 90 6.72 -0.36 13.94
C PRO A 90 7.93 0.51 13.58
N ASP A 91 8.72 0.10 12.58
CA ASP A 91 9.89 0.84 12.09
C ASP A 91 9.54 1.88 11.00
N LEU A 92 8.26 2.01 10.63
CA LEU A 92 7.79 3.08 9.73
C LEU A 92 7.79 4.41 10.51
N GLU A 93 8.31 5.46 9.89
CA GLU A 93 8.26 6.80 10.48
C GLU A 93 6.93 7.48 10.15
N PRO A 94 6.29 8.22 11.06
CA PRO A 94 5.06 8.95 10.80
C PRO A 94 5.24 10.11 9.78
#